data_AF-A0A4R2C739-F1
#
_entry.id   AF-A0A4R2C739-F1
#
_cell.length_a   1.000
_cell.length_b   1.000
_cell.length_c   1.000
_cell.angle_alpha   90.00
_cell.angle_beta   90.00
_cell.angle_gamma   90.00
#
_symmetry.space_group_name_H-M   'P 1'
#
loop_
_entity.id
_entity.type
_entity.pdbx_description
1 polymer ?
#
loop_
_entity_poly.entity_id
_entity_poly.type
_entity_poly.pdbx_seq_one_letter_code
_entity_poly.pdbx_strand_id
1 'polypeptide(L)'
;MSRTEAGASLSGPGTPTDLYAEGAQGNAYYARVARSEPCVMELVSKLAKEPWTDRPSSVHPVLGAVARTVHDYSSPAGRRALLPLAPSFLATAQAGFESSARLVALCVSAALTSPDPNCITKDERGRLAGAQETALYLLASRPADQRPGGFARWWLPVLDRLNLSESFYRGFVATEHAAEAVAVTARASGGDSDVRLRRLLKQCLATV
;
A
#
# COMPACT_ATOMS: atom_id res chain seq x y z
N MET A 1 -66.71 22.13 14.38
CA MET A 1 -67.57 22.86 13.41
C MET A 1 -66.87 24.18 13.13
N SER A 2 -66.40 24.56 11.94
CA SER A 2 -66.32 23.95 10.62
C SER A 2 -65.20 24.68 9.83
N ARG A 3 -64.75 24.01 8.76
CA ARG A 3 -63.91 24.41 7.61
C ARG A 3 -64.04 25.89 7.15
N THR A 4 -63.11 26.49 6.38
CA THR A 4 -62.70 26.09 5.01
C THR A 4 -61.50 26.93 4.49
N GLU A 5 -60.52 26.24 3.85
CA GLU A 5 -59.70 26.53 2.62
C GLU A 5 -59.10 27.93 2.35
N ALA A 6 -58.10 28.16 1.49
CA ALA A 6 -56.98 27.46 0.84
C ALA A 6 -56.24 28.57 0.06
N GLY A 7 -54.93 28.45 -0.17
CA GLY A 7 -54.18 29.38 -1.00
C GLY A 7 -52.77 28.87 -1.29
N ALA A 8 -52.59 28.32 -2.49
CA ALA A 8 -51.35 27.76 -3.02
C ALA A 8 -50.43 28.83 -3.65
N SER A 9 -49.28 28.37 -4.17
CA SER A 9 -48.26 29.02 -5.03
C SER A 9 -47.06 29.65 -4.32
N LEU A 10 -45.79 29.45 -4.70
CA LEU A 10 -45.16 28.80 -5.85
C LEU A 10 -43.71 28.41 -5.49
N SER A 11 -43.25 27.30 -6.05
CA SER A 11 -41.87 26.82 -6.02
C SER A 11 -40.96 27.53 -7.03
N GLY A 12 -39.66 27.62 -6.72
CA GLY A 12 -38.55 27.66 -7.69
C GLY A 12 -37.38 28.57 -7.32
N PRO A 13 -36.13 28.28 -7.74
CA PRO A 13 -35.49 26.98 -7.89
C PRO A 13 -34.19 26.87 -7.06
N GLY A 14 -33.90 25.63 -6.64
CA GLY A 14 -32.66 25.25 -5.98
C GLY A 14 -31.44 25.37 -6.91
N THR A 15 -30.29 25.55 -6.26
CA THR A 15 -28.95 25.62 -6.83
C THR A 15 -28.61 24.42 -7.72
N PRO A 16 -27.96 24.62 -8.88
CA PRO A 16 -27.57 23.54 -9.78
C PRO A 16 -26.23 22.92 -9.34
N THR A 17 -26.26 21.74 -8.71
CA THR A 17 -25.05 20.92 -8.52
C THR A 17 -25.28 19.42 -8.75
N ASP A 18 -26.27 19.05 -9.58
CA ASP A 18 -26.49 17.66 -9.97
C ASP A 18 -26.45 17.53 -11.49
N LEU A 19 -25.26 17.32 -12.05
CA LEU A 19 -25.12 17.02 -13.48
C LEU A 19 -24.17 15.89 -13.87
N TYR A 20 -23.69 15.04 -12.94
CA TYR A 20 -22.95 13.82 -13.34
C TYR A 20 -23.10 12.65 -12.36
N ALA A 21 -24.34 12.23 -12.09
CA ALA A 21 -24.59 11.02 -11.31
C ALA A 21 -25.69 10.16 -11.92
N GLU A 22 -25.52 9.69 -13.15
CA GLU A 22 -26.33 8.57 -13.65
C GLU A 22 -25.58 7.76 -14.70
N GLY A 23 -25.44 6.45 -14.43
CA GLY A 23 -25.01 5.46 -15.42
C GLY A 23 -23.73 4.69 -15.06
N ALA A 24 -23.83 3.73 -14.13
CA ALA A 24 -23.17 2.41 -14.21
C ALA A 24 -23.47 1.60 -12.94
N GLN A 25 -24.64 0.94 -12.89
CA GLN A 25 -24.84 -0.20 -12.01
C GLN A 25 -24.03 -1.38 -12.55
N GLY A 26 -22.86 -1.62 -11.94
CA GLY A 26 -22.01 -2.75 -12.28
C GLY A 26 -20.67 -2.70 -11.55
N ASN A 27 -20.51 -3.59 -10.56
CA ASN A 27 -19.29 -3.87 -9.80
C ASN A 27 -18.89 -2.86 -8.72
N ALA A 28 -19.63 -2.91 -7.59
CA ALA A 28 -19.31 -2.19 -6.37
C ALA A 28 -18.23 -2.90 -5.55
N TYR A 29 -16.95 -2.74 -5.89
CA TYR A 29 -15.84 -2.86 -4.94
C TYR A 29 -14.76 -1.84 -5.36
N TYR A 30 -14.34 -0.99 -4.40
CA TYR A 30 -13.54 0.25 -4.53
C TYR A 30 -14.33 1.53 -4.85
N ALA A 31 -15.04 2.04 -3.84
CA ALA A 31 -15.56 3.40 -3.88
C ALA A 31 -14.41 4.40 -4.09
N ARG A 32 -14.62 5.40 -4.97
CA ARG A 32 -13.78 6.59 -5.11
C ARG A 32 -13.63 7.23 -3.73
N VAL A 33 -12.49 7.03 -3.06
CA VAL A 33 -12.19 7.82 -1.86
C VAL A 33 -11.76 9.19 -2.36
N ALA A 34 -12.66 10.17 -2.26
CA ALA A 34 -12.31 11.56 -2.53
C ALA A 34 -11.30 12.01 -1.47
N ARG A 35 -10.02 12.05 -1.83
CA ARG A 35 -8.95 12.59 -1.00
C ARG A 35 -8.68 14.03 -1.42
N SER A 36 -8.38 14.89 -0.45
CA SER A 36 -7.97 16.27 -0.73
C SER A 36 -6.68 16.35 -1.55
N GLU A 37 -5.81 15.34 -1.41
CA GLU A 37 -4.61 15.17 -2.23
C GLU A 37 -4.55 13.73 -2.76
N PRO A 38 -4.36 13.53 -4.09
CA PRO A 38 -4.30 12.20 -4.67
C PRO A 38 -3.03 11.45 -4.24
N CYS A 39 -3.14 10.14 -4.08
CA CYS A 39 -1.99 9.28 -3.89
C CYS A 39 -1.17 9.19 -5.18
N VAL A 40 0.15 9.05 -5.06
CA VAL A 40 1.02 8.79 -6.21
C VAL A 40 0.54 7.58 -7.03
N MET A 41 -0.04 6.56 -6.39
CA MET A 41 -0.58 5.38 -7.08
C MET A 41 -1.82 5.69 -7.94
N GLU A 42 -2.60 6.71 -7.60
CA GLU A 42 -3.72 7.16 -8.44
C GLU A 42 -3.23 7.88 -9.70
N LEU A 43 -2.14 8.64 -9.58
CA LEU A 43 -1.45 9.18 -10.75
C LEU A 43 -0.86 8.05 -11.61
N VAL A 44 -0.26 7.04 -10.98
CA VAL A 44 0.29 5.87 -11.69
C VAL A 44 -0.80 5.11 -12.45
N SER A 45 -1.96 4.84 -11.84
CA SER A 45 -3.06 4.17 -12.55
C SER A 45 -3.52 4.97 -13.78
N LYS A 46 -3.56 6.31 -13.70
CA LYS A 46 -3.82 7.15 -14.88
C LYS A 46 -2.74 7.06 -15.95
N LEU A 47 -1.47 7.11 -15.56
CA LEU A 47 -0.35 6.95 -16.51
C LEU A 47 -0.37 5.57 -17.19
N ALA A 48 -0.75 4.53 -16.45
CA ALA A 48 -0.91 3.16 -16.94
C ALA A 48 -2.19 2.94 -17.76
N LYS A 49 -3.05 3.95 -17.91
CA LYS A 49 -4.37 3.86 -18.56
C LYS A 49 -5.32 2.86 -17.89
N GLU A 50 -5.18 2.70 -16.58
CA GLU A 50 -6.05 1.89 -15.74
C GLU A 50 -7.21 2.74 -15.17
N PRO A 51 -8.27 2.11 -14.63
CA PRO A 51 -9.27 2.81 -13.83
C PRO A 51 -8.61 3.60 -12.69
N TRP A 52 -9.22 4.71 -12.25
CA TRP A 52 -8.67 5.49 -11.13
C TRP A 52 -8.67 4.64 -9.85
N THR A 53 -7.49 4.24 -9.42
CA THR A 53 -7.28 3.40 -8.25
C THR A 53 -5.91 3.68 -7.63
N ASP A 54 -5.79 3.44 -6.32
CA ASP A 54 -4.52 3.44 -5.60
C ASP A 54 -3.82 2.06 -5.60
N ARG A 55 -4.44 1.06 -6.25
CA ARG A 55 -3.91 -0.30 -6.41
C ARG A 55 -3.84 -0.68 -7.90
N PRO A 56 -3.06 0.04 -8.72
CA PRO A 56 -2.89 -0.31 -10.13
C PRO A 56 -2.31 -1.73 -10.27
N SER A 57 -2.85 -2.48 -11.23
CA SER A 57 -2.39 -3.82 -11.61
C SER A 57 -1.02 -3.82 -12.29
N SER A 58 -0.62 -2.69 -12.90
CA SER A 58 0.71 -2.49 -13.50
C SER A 58 1.86 -2.31 -12.49
N VAL A 59 1.55 -2.21 -11.19
CA VAL A 59 2.54 -2.01 -10.12
C VAL A 59 2.69 -3.26 -9.27
N HIS A 60 3.92 -3.56 -8.84
CA HIS A 60 4.16 -4.64 -7.89
C HIS A 60 3.34 -4.44 -6.61
N PRO A 61 2.52 -5.41 -6.14
CA PRO A 61 1.62 -5.20 -5.00
C PRO A 61 2.31 -4.71 -3.72
N VAL A 62 3.48 -5.27 -3.40
CA VAL A 62 4.29 -4.86 -2.24
C VAL A 62 4.81 -3.43 -2.39
N LEU A 63 5.26 -3.05 -3.59
CA LEU A 63 5.73 -1.70 -3.86
C LEU A 63 4.58 -0.68 -3.79
N GLY A 64 3.40 -1.04 -4.31
CA GLY A 64 2.19 -0.25 -4.18
C GLY A 64 1.74 -0.10 -2.72
N ALA A 65 1.89 -1.13 -1.88
CA ALA A 65 1.65 -1.03 -0.44
C ALA A 65 2.63 -0.07 0.23
N VAL A 66 3.93 -0.21 -0.03
CA VAL A 66 4.97 0.72 0.46
C VAL A 66 4.66 2.16 0.06
N ALA A 67 4.32 2.42 -1.20
CA ALA A 67 4.02 3.77 -1.68
C ALA A 67 2.78 4.39 -1.01
N ARG A 68 1.73 3.59 -0.79
CA ARG A 68 0.52 4.04 -0.07
C ARG A 68 0.84 4.35 1.39
N THR A 69 1.55 3.48 2.09
CA THR A 69 1.94 3.74 3.48
C THR A 69 2.87 4.95 3.59
N VAL A 70 3.85 5.10 2.68
CA VAL A 70 4.69 6.31 2.62
C VAL A 70 3.83 7.55 2.44
N HIS A 71 2.84 7.53 1.55
CA HIS A 71 1.92 8.65 1.35
C HIS A 71 1.11 8.97 2.62
N ASP A 72 0.58 7.95 3.28
CA ASP A 72 -0.26 8.12 4.48
C ASP A 72 0.51 8.79 5.62
N TYR A 73 1.79 8.46 5.78
CA TYR A 73 2.69 9.03 6.80
C TYR A 73 3.47 10.28 6.34
N SER A 74 3.29 10.75 5.11
CA SER A 74 3.94 11.96 4.61
C SER A 74 3.11 13.21 4.91
N SER A 75 3.81 14.33 5.13
CA SER A 75 3.17 15.65 5.16
C SER A 75 2.60 16.01 3.77
N PRO A 76 1.74 17.04 3.64
CA PRO A 76 1.27 17.52 2.33
C PRO A 76 2.42 17.86 1.36
N ALA A 77 3.50 18.45 1.87
CA ALA A 77 4.69 18.72 1.06
C ALA A 77 5.41 17.42 0.64
N GLY A 78 5.53 16.47 1.56
CA GLY A 78 6.07 15.14 1.30
C GLY A 78 5.30 14.40 0.22
N ARG A 79 3.95 14.39 0.30
CA ARG A 79 3.05 13.77 -0.69
C ARG A 79 3.25 14.34 -2.09
N ARG A 80 3.33 15.67 -2.21
CA ARG A 80 3.64 16.33 -3.49
C ARG A 80 5.02 15.93 -4.03
N ALA A 81 6.01 15.75 -3.16
CA ALA A 81 7.35 15.32 -3.54
C ALA A 81 7.43 13.86 -4.02
N LEU A 82 6.37 13.05 -3.84
CA LEU A 82 6.27 11.69 -4.39
C LEU A 82 5.78 11.68 -5.84
N LEU A 83 5.00 12.68 -6.27
CA LEU A 83 4.39 12.69 -7.61
C LEU A 83 5.40 12.55 -8.76
N PRO A 84 6.60 13.19 -8.72
CA PRO A 84 7.61 12.99 -9.76
C PRO A 84 8.14 11.56 -9.88
N LEU A 85 7.90 10.69 -8.88
CA LEU A 85 8.30 9.28 -8.92
C LEU A 85 7.30 8.41 -9.68
N ALA A 86 6.11 8.91 -10.01
CA ALA A 86 5.05 8.11 -10.64
C ALA A 86 5.51 7.33 -11.89
N PRO A 87 6.27 7.91 -12.84
CA PRO A 87 6.74 7.14 -14.00
C PRO A 87 7.59 5.92 -13.66
N SER A 88 8.34 5.96 -12.55
CA SER A 88 9.21 4.86 -12.12
C SER A 88 8.45 3.62 -11.62
N PHE A 89 7.15 3.73 -11.34
CA PHE A 89 6.34 2.58 -10.92
C PHE A 89 5.79 1.76 -12.09
N LEU A 90 5.80 2.32 -13.30
CA LEU A 90 5.27 1.65 -14.48
C LEU A 90 6.06 0.37 -14.76
N ALA A 91 5.35 -0.69 -15.16
CA ALA A 91 5.90 -2.00 -15.50
C ALA A 91 6.68 -2.70 -14.36
N THR A 92 6.38 -2.38 -13.10
CA THR A 92 7.00 -3.05 -11.94
C THR A 92 6.28 -4.33 -11.52
N ALA A 93 5.13 -4.68 -12.11
CA ALA A 93 4.30 -5.84 -11.75
C ALA A 93 4.88 -7.22 -12.13
N GLN A 94 6.17 -7.44 -11.88
CA GLN A 94 6.82 -8.74 -12.04
C GLN A 94 6.35 -9.72 -10.96
N ALA A 95 6.10 -10.98 -11.35
CA ALA A 95 5.74 -12.05 -10.44
C ALA A 95 6.98 -12.68 -9.79
N GLY A 96 6.77 -13.46 -8.73
CA GLY A 96 7.82 -14.21 -8.05
C GLY A 96 8.07 -13.76 -6.62
N PHE A 97 8.75 -14.63 -5.86
CA PHE A 97 9.09 -14.37 -4.47
C PHE A 97 10.19 -13.34 -4.31
N GLU A 98 11.14 -13.30 -5.24
CA GLU A 98 12.41 -12.58 -5.05
C GLU A 98 12.20 -11.08 -4.87
N SER A 99 11.47 -10.44 -5.78
CA SER A 99 11.15 -9.00 -5.72
C SER A 99 10.37 -8.66 -4.45
N SER A 100 9.33 -9.44 -4.13
CA SER A 100 8.53 -9.29 -2.90
C SER A 100 9.40 -9.40 -1.63
N ALA A 101 10.26 -10.41 -1.55
CA ALA A 101 11.11 -10.66 -0.41
C ALA A 101 12.20 -9.59 -0.28
N ARG A 102 12.77 -9.12 -1.39
CA ARG A 102 13.76 -8.03 -1.42
C ARG A 102 13.16 -6.72 -0.89
N LEU A 103 11.94 -6.39 -1.32
CA LEU A 103 11.20 -5.22 -0.82
C LEU A 103 10.94 -5.31 0.68
N VAL A 104 10.46 -6.47 1.16
CA VAL A 104 10.22 -6.70 2.60
C VAL A 104 11.53 -6.57 3.39
N ALA A 105 12.59 -7.25 2.96
CA ALA A 105 13.88 -7.21 3.66
C ALA A 105 14.45 -5.79 3.76
N LEU A 106 14.32 -4.98 2.69
CA LEU A 106 14.75 -3.59 2.67
C LEU A 106 13.93 -2.74 3.66
N CYS A 107 12.60 -2.84 3.63
CA CYS A 107 11.72 -2.07 4.53
C CYS A 107 11.95 -2.45 5.99
N VAL A 108 12.03 -3.75 6.29
CA VAL A 108 12.27 -4.26 7.65
C VAL A 108 13.64 -3.82 8.16
N SER A 109 14.69 -3.85 7.31
CA SER A 109 16.01 -3.36 7.70
C SER A 109 16.00 -1.86 8.02
N ALA A 110 15.26 -1.06 7.25
CA ALA A 110 15.08 0.37 7.55
C ALA A 110 14.34 0.61 8.87
N ALA A 111 13.34 -0.22 9.20
CA ALA A 111 12.64 -0.16 10.47
C ALA A 111 13.54 -0.55 11.66
N LEU A 112 14.33 -1.63 11.53
CA LEU A 112 15.17 -2.13 12.62
C LEU A 112 16.41 -1.26 12.91
N THR A 113 16.87 -0.50 11.91
CA THR A 113 18.03 0.42 12.03
C THR A 113 17.63 1.85 12.44
N SER A 114 16.39 2.04 12.86
CA SER A 114 15.86 3.38 13.12
C SER A 114 16.54 4.07 14.32
N PRO A 115 16.72 5.41 14.29
CA PRO A 115 17.52 6.10 15.30
C PRO A 115 16.85 6.20 16.67
N ASP A 116 15.53 6.06 16.75
CA ASP A 116 14.81 6.02 18.03
C ASP A 116 14.61 4.56 18.46
N PRO A 117 15.34 4.04 19.47
CA PRO A 117 15.17 2.66 19.92
C PRO A 117 13.85 2.42 20.65
N ASN A 118 13.17 3.45 21.14
CA ASN A 118 11.93 3.35 21.93
C ASN A 118 10.67 3.36 21.07
N CYS A 119 10.77 3.70 19.79
CA CYS A 119 9.62 3.71 18.88
C CYS A 119 9.13 2.30 18.48
N ILE A 120 9.92 1.26 18.75
CA ILE A 120 9.62 -0.14 18.40
C ILE A 120 9.34 -0.93 19.68
N THR A 121 8.10 -1.37 19.83
CA THR A 121 7.71 -2.28 20.91
C THR A 121 8.38 -3.65 20.75
N LYS A 122 8.44 -4.43 21.85
CA LYS A 122 8.97 -5.81 21.81
C LYS A 122 8.21 -6.70 20.81
N ASP A 123 6.90 -6.51 20.73
CA ASP A 123 6.01 -7.27 19.85
C ASP A 123 6.22 -6.92 18.37
N GLU A 124 6.26 -5.62 18.03
CA GLU A 124 6.63 -5.15 16.68
C GLU A 124 8.01 -5.66 16.26
N ARG A 125 9.00 -5.63 17.16
CA ARG A 125 10.33 -6.17 16.89
C ARG A 125 10.29 -7.67 16.57
N GLY A 126 9.48 -8.44 17.29
CA GLY A 126 9.28 -9.87 17.04
C GLY A 126 8.64 -10.13 15.68
N ARG A 127 7.60 -9.36 15.31
CA ARG A 127 6.96 -9.46 13.99
C ARG A 127 7.91 -9.08 12.86
N LEU A 128 8.64 -7.96 12.99
CA LEU A 128 9.64 -7.52 12.02
C LEU A 128 10.77 -8.54 11.85
N ALA A 129 11.27 -9.13 12.95
CA ALA A 129 12.26 -10.21 12.87
C ALA A 129 11.72 -11.44 12.12
N GLY A 130 10.49 -11.88 12.43
CA GLY A 130 9.84 -12.98 11.71
C GLY A 130 9.58 -12.67 10.21
N ALA A 131 9.28 -11.42 9.88
CA ALA A 131 9.17 -10.96 8.50
C ALA A 131 10.54 -10.99 7.79
N GLN A 132 11.61 -10.57 8.46
CA GLN A 132 12.97 -10.61 7.94
C GLN A 132 13.43 -12.05 7.67
N GLU A 133 13.23 -12.96 8.61
CA GLU A 133 13.55 -14.38 8.45
C GLU A 133 12.80 -15.00 7.27
N THR A 134 11.52 -14.66 7.12
CA THR A 134 10.69 -15.12 5.98
C THR A 134 11.26 -14.60 4.65
N ALA A 135 11.59 -13.31 4.58
CA ALA A 135 12.14 -12.70 3.38
C ALA A 135 13.51 -13.30 3.00
N LEU A 136 14.41 -13.46 3.98
CA LEU A 136 15.73 -14.05 3.73
C LEU A 136 15.65 -15.50 3.27
N TYR A 137 14.74 -16.30 3.84
CA TYR A 137 14.49 -17.66 3.39
C TYR A 137 14.04 -17.71 1.92
N LEU A 138 13.15 -16.81 1.53
CA LEU A 138 12.64 -16.72 0.16
C LEU A 138 13.67 -16.18 -0.84
N LEU A 139 14.61 -15.33 -0.41
CA LEU A 139 15.74 -14.87 -1.22
C LEU A 139 16.82 -15.95 -1.40
N ALA A 140 17.00 -16.83 -0.42
CA ALA A 140 18.01 -17.90 -0.45
C ALA A 140 17.66 -19.07 -1.39
N SER A 141 16.73 -18.90 -2.33
CA SER A 141 16.27 -19.94 -3.27
C SER A 141 15.71 -21.21 -2.62
N ARG A 142 15.26 -21.13 -1.36
CA ARG A 142 14.66 -22.25 -0.60
C ARG A 142 15.52 -23.52 -0.59
N PRO A 143 16.62 -23.55 0.19
CA PRO A 143 17.44 -24.76 0.30
C PRO A 143 16.58 -25.95 0.71
N ALA A 144 16.70 -27.08 0.00
CA ALA A 144 15.82 -28.24 0.16
C ALA A 144 15.87 -28.86 1.58
N ASP A 145 16.96 -28.62 2.30
CA ASP A 145 17.23 -29.09 3.67
C ASP A 145 16.84 -28.07 4.75
N GLN A 146 16.49 -26.84 4.37
CA GLN A 146 16.23 -25.76 5.32
C GLN A 146 14.73 -25.57 5.57
N ARG A 147 14.34 -25.56 6.85
CA ARG A 147 12.97 -25.23 7.25
C ARG A 147 12.63 -23.78 6.89
N PRO A 148 11.38 -23.48 6.49
CA PRO A 148 10.98 -22.11 6.20
C PRO A 148 11.22 -21.19 7.41
N GLY A 149 11.88 -20.04 7.18
CA GLY A 149 12.15 -19.04 8.22
C GLY A 149 10.90 -18.29 8.66
N GLY A 150 10.91 -17.75 9.87
CA GLY A 150 9.87 -16.84 10.36
C GLY A 150 8.46 -17.42 10.31
N PHE A 151 7.52 -16.63 9.79
CA PHE A 151 6.11 -17.00 9.66
C PHE A 151 5.82 -17.94 8.48
N ALA A 152 6.73 -18.02 7.49
CA ALA A 152 6.56 -18.92 6.35
C ALA A 152 6.37 -20.38 6.77
N ARG A 153 6.94 -20.79 7.90
CA ARG A 153 6.78 -22.16 8.44
C ARG A 153 5.33 -22.59 8.62
N TRP A 154 4.41 -21.64 8.83
CA TRP A 154 3.02 -21.93 9.15
C TRP A 154 2.13 -22.04 7.91
N TRP A 155 2.42 -21.31 6.83
CA TRP A 155 1.56 -21.27 5.64
C TRP A 155 2.23 -21.85 4.39
N LEU A 156 3.55 -21.74 4.27
CA LEU A 156 4.26 -22.12 3.04
C LEU A 156 4.06 -23.60 2.69
N PRO A 157 4.27 -24.58 3.59
CA PRO A 157 4.12 -26.00 3.22
C PRO A 157 2.70 -26.40 2.80
N VAL A 158 1.69 -25.67 3.30
CA VAL A 158 0.28 -25.93 2.98
C VAL A 158 -0.06 -25.33 1.62
N LEU A 159 0.33 -24.07 1.37
CA LEU A 159 -0.02 -23.36 0.14
C LEU A 159 0.86 -23.75 -1.05
N ASP A 160 2.08 -24.23 -0.84
CA ASP A 160 2.96 -24.72 -1.91
C ASP A 160 2.36 -25.97 -2.58
N ARG A 161 1.71 -26.85 -1.79
CA ARG A 161 0.97 -28.01 -2.32
C ARG A 161 -0.18 -27.63 -3.25
N LEU A 162 -0.70 -26.41 -3.10
CA LEU A 162 -1.78 -25.86 -3.90
C LEU A 162 -1.28 -24.91 -5.00
N ASN A 163 0.04 -24.70 -5.10
CA ASN A 163 0.67 -23.71 -5.98
C ASN A 163 0.13 -22.27 -5.80
N LEU A 164 -0.28 -21.94 -4.57
CA LEU A 164 -0.82 -20.61 -4.20
C LEU A 164 0.15 -19.80 -3.34
N SER A 165 1.27 -20.40 -2.93
CA SER A 165 2.23 -19.79 -1.99
C SER A 165 2.77 -18.45 -2.48
N GLU A 166 3.06 -18.34 -3.78
CA GLU A 166 3.63 -17.14 -4.40
C GLU A 166 2.66 -15.99 -4.36
N SER A 167 1.46 -16.21 -4.89
CA SER A 167 0.47 -15.14 -5.02
C SER A 167 -0.07 -14.73 -3.65
N PHE A 168 -0.17 -15.66 -2.70
CA PHE A 168 -0.50 -15.36 -1.30
C PHE A 168 0.59 -14.52 -0.63
N TYR A 169 1.86 -14.89 -0.78
CA TYR A 169 2.96 -14.10 -0.22
C TYR A 169 3.00 -12.70 -0.85
N ARG A 170 3.01 -12.61 -2.17
CA ARG A 170 3.11 -11.36 -2.94
C ARG A 170 1.95 -10.41 -2.64
N GLY A 171 0.72 -10.93 -2.59
CA GLY A 171 -0.50 -10.14 -2.49
C GLY A 171 -0.94 -9.79 -1.07
N PHE A 172 -0.48 -10.55 -0.06
CA PHE A 172 -0.99 -10.40 1.30
C PHE A 172 0.14 -10.32 2.34
N VAL A 173 0.94 -11.38 2.50
CA VAL A 173 1.94 -11.43 3.59
C VAL A 173 2.99 -10.34 3.41
N ALA A 174 3.54 -10.20 2.21
CA ALA A 174 4.61 -9.24 1.93
C ALA A 174 4.11 -7.79 1.94
N THR A 175 2.87 -7.53 1.51
CA THR A 175 2.27 -6.18 1.56
C THR A 175 2.09 -5.70 2.99
N GLU A 176 1.60 -6.57 3.88
CA GLU A 176 1.39 -6.24 5.29
C GLU A 176 2.73 -6.04 6.02
N HIS A 177 3.69 -6.96 5.84
CA HIS A 177 5.01 -6.82 6.44
C HIS A 177 5.74 -5.55 6.00
N ALA A 178 5.67 -5.21 4.71
CA ALA A 178 6.31 -4.00 4.19
C ALA A 178 5.60 -2.74 4.71
N ALA A 179 4.27 -2.71 4.75
CA ALA A 179 3.50 -1.59 5.29
C ALA A 179 3.78 -1.38 6.78
N GLU A 180 3.80 -2.44 7.60
CA GLU A 180 4.16 -2.35 9.02
C GLU A 180 5.56 -1.77 9.20
N ALA A 181 6.55 -2.26 8.46
CA ALA A 181 7.91 -1.78 8.53
C ALA A 181 8.03 -0.29 8.17
N VAL A 182 7.35 0.16 7.11
CA VAL A 182 7.31 1.59 6.73
C VAL A 182 6.65 2.44 7.81
N ALA A 183 5.55 1.98 8.42
CA ALA A 183 4.87 2.69 9.50
C ALA A 183 5.75 2.83 10.76
N VAL A 184 6.55 1.80 11.06
CA VAL A 184 7.56 1.86 12.13
C VAL A 184 8.66 2.87 11.77
N THR A 185 9.22 2.81 10.56
CA THR A 185 10.22 3.79 10.09
C THR A 185 9.70 5.22 10.17
N ALA A 186 8.45 5.47 9.79
CA ALA A 186 7.83 6.79 9.84
C ALA A 186 7.78 7.36 11.27
N ARG A 187 7.24 6.58 12.22
CA ARG A 187 7.14 6.99 13.64
C ARG A 187 8.50 7.28 14.26
N ALA A 188 9.49 6.51 13.86
CA ALA A 188 10.85 6.60 14.37
C ALA A 188 11.69 7.74 13.76
N SER A 189 11.21 8.36 12.69
CA SER A 189 11.99 9.33 11.90
C SER A 189 11.95 10.76 12.43
N GLY A 190 11.12 11.06 13.44
CA GLY A 190 11.00 12.40 14.01
C GLY A 190 10.69 13.47 12.96
N GLY A 191 11.38 14.62 13.04
CA GLY A 191 11.18 15.77 12.13
C GLY A 191 11.56 15.53 10.65
N ASP A 192 12.32 14.47 10.34
CA ASP A 192 12.84 14.18 8.99
C ASP A 192 12.07 13.04 8.26
N SER A 193 10.86 12.72 8.71
CA SER A 193 10.06 11.59 8.19
C SER A 193 9.91 11.61 6.66
N ASP A 194 9.48 12.73 6.07
CA ASP A 194 9.27 12.83 4.62
C ASP A 194 10.53 12.51 3.81
N VAL A 195 11.69 12.97 4.26
CA VAL A 195 12.98 12.74 3.58
C VAL A 195 13.36 11.27 3.65
N ARG A 196 13.22 10.66 4.83
CA ARG A 196 13.54 9.25 5.07
C ARG A 196 12.60 8.31 4.32
N LEU A 197 11.30 8.55 4.38
CA LEU A 197 10.29 7.74 3.67
C LEU A 197 10.45 7.84 2.16
N ARG A 198 10.70 9.04 1.62
CA ARG A 198 10.97 9.20 0.18
C ARG A 198 12.27 8.51 -0.24
N ARG A 199 13.30 8.54 0.60
CA ARG A 199 14.55 7.80 0.35
C ARG A 199 14.30 6.29 0.33
N LEU A 200 13.57 5.77 1.33
CA LEU A 200 13.20 4.36 1.39
C LEU A 200 12.42 3.92 0.15
N LEU A 201 11.43 4.70 -0.27
CA LEU A 201 10.64 4.40 -1.47
C LEU A 201 11.51 4.36 -2.74
N LYS A 202 12.47 5.30 -2.88
CA LYS A 202 13.44 5.28 -3.98
C LYS A 202 14.34 4.04 -3.95
N GLN A 203 14.74 3.60 -2.76
CA GLN A 203 15.51 2.37 -2.62
C GLN A 203 14.68 1.14 -3.01
N CYS A 204 13.39 1.08 -2.62
CA CYS A 204 12.47 0.04 -3.07
C CYS A 204 12.32 0.02 -4.60
N LEU A 205 12.12 1.18 -5.23
CA LEU A 205 12.02 1.31 -6.68
C LEU A 205 13.27 0.81 -7.42
N ALA A 206 14.45 0.97 -6.84
CA ALA A 206 15.70 0.51 -7.44
C ALA A 206 15.92 -1.02 -7.31
N THR A 207 15.03 -1.73 -6.61
CA THR A 207 15.15 -3.18 -6.35
C THR A 207 14.14 -4.05 -7.10
N VAL A 208 13.27 -3.43 -7.89
CA VAL A 208 12.23 -4.09 -8.70
C VAL A 208 12.49 -3.95 -10.20
#